data_AF-A0A7C4Q0R5-F1
#
_entry.id   AF-A0A7C4Q0R5-F1
#
_cell.length_a   1.000
_cell.length_b   1.000
_cell.length_c   1.000
_cell.angle_alpha   90.00
_cell.angle_beta   90.00
_cell.angle_gamma   90.00
#
_symmetry.space_group_name_H-M   'P 1'
#
loop_
_entity.id
_entity.type
_entity.pdbx_description
1 polymer ?
#
loop_
_entity_poly.entity_id
_entity_poly.type
_entity_poly.pdbx_seq_one_letter_code
_entity_poly.pdbx_strand_id
1 'polypeptide(L)'
;MRKTILWLAALTGALLLVGGGILSVRGQFNPPQNEGGWLSALLEEVDERLRSAANPTEQALLEDKRSRLEQVQQARQESILLAAPTLTLGVCPPPEPTPNPDDLPQGIFELDGEGDYQDIDLMAVNGWRGQVNGNAVTVLAGWRFSNPAEGLLVVFTVNAPFQEEPTPRQGGALRILSADGNRLTLSDEQGSLYYYDLAARRWLSRADEVVPTLPPLPTYTLAAVPCP
;
A
#
# COMPACT_ATOMS: atom_id res chain seq x y z
N MET A 1 45.07 15.61 -56.88
CA MET A 1 44.82 17.01 -56.48
C MET A 1 43.33 17.26 -56.43
N ARG A 2 42.78 17.67 -55.26
CA ARG A 2 41.41 18.19 -54.99
C ARG A 2 40.24 17.20 -55.30
N LYS A 3 39.15 17.06 -54.55
CA LYS A 3 38.51 17.72 -53.39
C LYS A 3 37.32 16.83 -52.93
N THR A 4 36.91 16.97 -51.65
CA THR A 4 35.53 16.81 -51.04
C THR A 4 34.85 15.44 -51.11
N ILE A 5 34.69 14.62 -50.05
CA ILE A 5 33.95 14.68 -48.75
C ILE A 5 32.41 14.75 -48.89
N LEU A 6 31.74 13.86 -48.13
CA LEU A 6 30.28 13.63 -47.86
C LEU A 6 29.68 12.54 -48.77
N TRP A 7 29.17 11.40 -48.30
CA TRP A 7 28.29 11.17 -47.15
C TRP A 7 28.47 9.75 -46.60
N LEU A 8 28.48 9.60 -45.27
CA LEU A 8 28.17 8.33 -44.60
C LEU A 8 27.09 8.65 -43.58
N ALA A 9 25.86 8.40 -44.00
CA ALA A 9 24.72 8.29 -43.11
C ALA A 9 24.76 6.89 -42.49
N ALA A 10 24.99 6.82 -41.18
CA ALA A 10 24.52 5.74 -40.32
C ALA A 10 24.76 6.21 -38.87
N LEU A 11 23.71 6.69 -38.19
CA LEU A 11 22.86 5.92 -37.29
C LEU A 11 23.47 5.83 -35.89
N THR A 12 22.61 6.06 -34.90
CA THR A 12 22.84 6.10 -33.44
C THR A 12 23.49 7.38 -32.93
N GLY A 13 23.03 8.01 -31.86
CA GLY A 13 21.98 7.67 -30.91
C GLY A 13 22.13 8.63 -29.73
N ALA A 14 21.00 9.07 -29.20
CA ALA A 14 20.81 9.65 -27.88
C ALA A 14 21.63 10.90 -27.45
N LEU A 15 20.92 11.69 -26.64
CA LEU A 15 21.41 12.53 -25.55
C LEU A 15 21.68 14.02 -25.85
N LEU A 16 20.64 14.80 -25.50
CA LEU A 16 20.66 16.05 -24.72
C LEU A 16 21.72 17.11 -25.03
N LEU A 17 21.24 18.28 -25.47
CA LEU A 17 21.60 19.62 -24.97
C LEU A 17 20.47 20.55 -25.47
N VAL A 18 19.49 20.94 -24.63
CA VAL A 18 19.54 22.14 -23.79
C VAL A 18 20.24 23.31 -24.48
N GLY A 19 19.46 24.30 -24.91
CA GLY A 19 19.96 25.67 -25.09
C GLY A 19 19.59 26.35 -26.40
N GLY A 20 18.56 27.20 -26.35
CA GLY A 20 18.59 28.47 -27.07
C GLY A 20 17.89 28.53 -28.42
N GLY A 21 16.60 28.86 -28.39
CA GLY A 21 15.85 29.23 -29.59
C GLY A 21 14.47 29.80 -29.27
N ILE A 22 14.38 30.67 -28.26
CA ILE A 22 13.17 31.44 -27.96
C ILE A 22 12.97 32.45 -29.11
N LEU A 23 11.93 32.24 -29.92
CA LEU A 23 11.21 33.32 -30.59
C LEU A 23 9.70 33.10 -30.42
N SER A 24 9.25 33.43 -29.22
CA SER A 24 8.08 34.29 -28.95
C SER A 24 6.85 34.16 -29.87
N VAL A 25 5.99 33.19 -29.60
CA VAL A 25 4.54 33.45 -29.58
C VAL A 25 4.04 32.99 -28.22
N ARG A 26 3.59 33.95 -27.41
CA ARG A 26 2.97 33.73 -26.11
C ARG A 26 1.65 32.98 -26.29
N GLY A 27 1.70 31.65 -26.19
CA GLY A 27 0.57 30.84 -25.77
C GLY A 27 0.87 30.33 -24.37
N GLN A 28 0.77 31.19 -23.35
CA GLN A 28 0.69 30.72 -21.97
C GLN A 28 -0.61 29.94 -21.86
N PHE A 29 -0.50 28.62 -21.76
CA PHE A 29 -1.62 27.78 -21.40
C PHE A 29 -1.96 28.09 -19.94
N ASN A 30 -2.82 29.08 -19.74
CA ASN A 30 -3.32 29.47 -18.43
C ASN A 30 -4.72 28.86 -18.31
N PRO A 31 -4.87 27.66 -17.72
CA PRO A 31 -6.18 27.04 -17.60
C PRO A 31 -7.09 27.97 -16.78
N PRO A 32 -8.30 28.32 -17.25
CA PRO A 32 -9.22 29.13 -16.48
C PRO A 32 -9.56 28.38 -15.18
N GLN A 33 -9.49 29.09 -14.05
CA GLN A 33 -9.77 28.57 -12.69
C GLN A 33 -11.25 28.17 -12.46
N ASN A 34 -12.05 28.01 -13.52
CA ASN A 34 -13.46 27.68 -13.43
C ASN A 34 -13.62 26.20 -13.83
N GLU A 35 -14.06 25.35 -12.89
CA GLU A 35 -13.99 23.88 -12.96
C GLU A 35 -14.78 23.22 -14.12
N GLY A 36 -15.46 23.99 -14.96
CA GLY A 36 -16.11 23.52 -16.20
C GLY A 36 -15.62 24.16 -17.51
N GLY A 37 -14.90 25.29 -17.44
CA GLY A 37 -14.61 26.13 -18.64
C GLY A 37 -13.35 25.76 -19.40
N TRP A 38 -12.48 24.92 -18.81
CA TRP A 38 -11.20 24.57 -19.42
C TRP A 38 -11.36 23.66 -20.64
N LEU A 39 -12.34 22.76 -20.64
CA LEU A 39 -12.56 21.80 -21.72
C LEU A 39 -13.13 22.49 -22.96
N SER A 40 -14.07 23.42 -22.78
CA SER A 40 -14.60 24.25 -23.86
C SER A 40 -13.53 25.15 -24.48
N ALA A 41 -12.68 25.77 -23.65
CA ALA A 41 -11.57 26.58 -24.13
C ALA A 41 -10.57 25.76 -24.95
N LEU A 42 -10.31 24.51 -24.55
CA LEU A 42 -9.41 23.61 -25.27
C LEU A 42 -9.99 23.11 -26.60
N LEU A 43 -11.30 22.88 -26.68
CA LEU A 43 -11.99 22.56 -27.94
C LEU A 43 -11.90 23.73 -28.93
N GLU A 44 -12.14 24.96 -28.45
CA GLU A 44 -12.05 26.17 -29.27
C GLU A 44 -10.62 26.40 -29.81
N GLU A 45 -9.60 26.15 -28.99
CA GLU A 45 -8.20 26.22 -29.42
C GLU A 45 -7.86 25.18 -30.50
N VAL A 46 -8.35 23.95 -30.34
CA VAL A 46 -8.14 22.89 -31.34
C VAL A 46 -8.83 23.23 -32.66
N ASP A 47 -10.04 23.79 -32.62
CA ASP A 47 -10.79 24.21 -33.81
C ASP A 47 -10.12 25.38 -34.55
N GLU A 48 -9.56 26.35 -33.83
CA GLU A 48 -8.78 27.45 -34.41
C GLU A 48 -7.52 26.93 -35.11
N ARG A 49 -6.84 25.96 -34.49
CA ARG A 49 -5.63 25.35 -35.04
C ARG A 49 -5.95 24.47 -36.25
N LEU A 50 -7.08 23.77 -36.23
CA LEU A 50 -7.56 23.00 -37.37
C LEU A 50 -7.82 23.90 -38.59
N ARG A 51 -8.43 25.08 -38.36
CA ARG A 51 -8.72 26.09 -39.41
C ARG A 51 -7.47 26.70 -40.03
N SER A 52 -6.38 26.80 -39.28
CA SER A 52 -5.10 27.39 -39.74
C SER A 52 -4.05 26.35 -40.17
N ALA A 53 -4.28 25.07 -39.90
CA ALA A 53 -3.35 24.00 -40.27
C ALA A 53 -3.34 23.76 -41.79
N ALA A 54 -2.18 23.91 -42.42
CA ALA A 54 -1.98 23.62 -43.85
C ALA A 54 -1.46 22.20 -44.11
N ASN A 55 -0.94 21.52 -43.09
CA ASN A 55 -0.35 20.19 -43.20
C ASN A 55 -1.43 19.10 -42.99
N PRO A 56 -1.63 18.17 -43.94
CA PRO A 56 -2.66 17.12 -43.83
C PRO A 56 -2.45 16.18 -42.63
N THR A 57 -1.19 15.93 -42.22
CA THR A 57 -0.89 15.11 -41.04
C THR A 57 -1.24 15.84 -39.74
N GLU A 58 -1.03 17.16 -39.69
CA GLU A 58 -1.42 17.98 -38.54
C GLU A 58 -2.95 18.09 -38.44
N GLN A 59 -3.63 18.24 -39.58
CA GLN A 59 -5.10 18.22 -39.63
C GLN A 59 -5.67 16.91 -39.09
N ALA A 60 -5.16 15.76 -39.52
CA ALA A 60 -5.61 14.45 -39.04
C ALA A 60 -5.41 14.28 -37.52
N LEU A 61 -4.30 14.75 -36.98
CA LEU A 61 -4.02 14.70 -35.53
C LEU A 61 -4.97 15.61 -34.74
N LEU A 62 -5.23 16.81 -35.23
CA LEU A 62 -6.13 17.76 -34.59
C LEU A 62 -7.58 17.29 -34.64
N GLU A 63 -8.00 16.61 -35.71
CA GLU A 63 -9.32 16.00 -35.83
C GLU A 63 -9.50 14.84 -34.82
N ASP A 64 -8.51 13.95 -34.68
CA ASP A 64 -8.54 12.91 -33.63
C ASP A 64 -8.63 13.55 -32.24
N LYS A 65 -7.82 14.59 -31.98
CA LYS A 65 -7.84 15.30 -30.71
C LYS A 65 -9.19 15.96 -30.43
N ARG A 66 -9.81 16.59 -31.43
CA ARG A 66 -11.16 17.17 -31.33
C ARG A 66 -12.17 16.10 -30.95
N SER A 67 -12.20 14.98 -31.68
CA SER A 67 -13.16 13.90 -31.44
C SER A 67 -13.07 13.33 -30.02
N ARG A 68 -11.85 13.20 -29.47
CA ARG A 68 -11.64 12.74 -28.09
C ARG A 68 -12.14 13.75 -27.06
N LEU A 69 -11.90 15.04 -27.28
CA LEU A 69 -12.35 16.09 -26.37
C LEU A 69 -13.87 16.23 -26.38
N GLU A 70 -14.52 16.06 -27.53
CA GLU A 70 -15.99 16.04 -27.65
C GLU A 70 -16.60 14.84 -26.89
N GLN A 71 -15.99 13.65 -26.97
CA GLN A 71 -16.40 12.49 -26.18
C GLN A 71 -16.29 12.76 -24.67
N VAL A 72 -15.20 13.39 -24.22
CA VAL A 72 -15.03 13.77 -22.81
C VAL A 72 -16.09 14.80 -22.37
N GLN A 73 -16.45 15.73 -23.26
CA GLN A 73 -17.47 16.73 -22.97
C GLN A 73 -18.86 16.10 -22.83
N GLN A 74 -19.22 15.19 -23.74
CA GLN A 74 -20.49 14.46 -23.69
C GLN A 74 -20.59 13.60 -22.43
N ALA A 75 -19.55 12.81 -22.12
CA ALA A 75 -19.52 11.98 -20.91
C ALA A 75 -19.66 12.82 -19.63
N ARG A 76 -19.06 14.02 -19.59
CA ARG A 76 -19.24 14.97 -18.48
C ARG A 76 -20.67 15.48 -18.38
N GLN A 77 -21.30 15.88 -19.50
CA GLN A 77 -22.68 16.34 -19.50
C GLN A 77 -23.65 15.24 -19.06
N GLU A 78 -23.47 14.02 -19.55
CA GLU A 78 -24.24 12.85 -19.13
C GLU A 78 -24.06 12.57 -17.63
N SER A 79 -22.83 12.66 -17.12
CA SER A 79 -22.55 12.50 -15.69
C SER A 79 -23.16 13.59 -14.81
N ILE A 80 -23.31 14.82 -15.33
CA ILE A 80 -23.94 15.93 -14.59
C ILE A 80 -25.47 15.69 -14.47
N LEU A 81 -26.09 15.07 -15.48
CA LEU A 81 -27.52 14.73 -15.45
C LEU A 81 -27.80 13.56 -14.50
N LEU A 82 -26.84 12.67 -14.31
CA LEU A 82 -26.86 11.65 -13.26
C LEU A 82 -26.48 12.33 -11.94
N ALA A 83 -27.47 12.86 -11.22
CA ALA A 83 -27.25 13.41 -9.89
C ALA A 83 -26.42 12.41 -9.06
N ALA A 84 -25.24 12.83 -8.59
CA ALA A 84 -24.52 12.08 -7.57
C ALA A 84 -25.52 11.82 -6.43
N PRO A 85 -25.59 10.58 -5.91
CA PRO A 85 -26.50 10.29 -4.82
C PRO A 85 -26.21 11.29 -3.71
N THR A 86 -27.21 12.12 -3.39
CA THR A 86 -27.10 13.02 -2.25
C THR A 86 -26.97 12.11 -1.04
N LEU A 87 -25.80 12.11 -0.40
CA LEU A 87 -25.66 11.52 0.92
C LEU A 87 -26.57 12.33 1.83
N THR A 88 -27.77 11.84 2.07
CA THR A 88 -28.56 12.28 3.20
C THR A 88 -27.72 11.94 4.42
N LEU A 89 -27.38 12.95 5.23
CA LEU A 89 -26.87 12.74 6.58
C LEU A 89 -27.98 12.06 7.38
N GLY A 90 -28.15 10.76 7.17
CA GLY A 90 -28.83 9.89 8.11
C GLY A 90 -28.02 9.83 9.39
N VAL A 91 -28.68 9.50 10.49
CA VAL A 91 -28.00 9.10 11.71
C VAL A 91 -27.04 7.98 11.32
N CYS A 92 -25.74 8.16 11.56
CA CYS A 92 -24.79 7.07 11.34
C CYS A 92 -25.33 5.85 12.08
N PRO A 93 -25.39 4.67 11.45
CA PRO A 93 -25.68 3.46 12.20
C PRO A 93 -24.69 3.43 13.37
N PRO A 94 -25.14 3.06 14.58
CA PRO A 94 -24.22 2.91 15.70
C PRO A 94 -23.06 2.03 15.24
N PRO A 95 -21.81 2.34 15.63
CA PRO A 95 -20.67 1.53 15.24
C PRO A 95 -21.01 0.08 15.54
N GLU A 96 -20.78 -0.80 14.58
CA GLU A 96 -20.95 -2.23 14.83
C GLU A 96 -20.15 -2.57 16.08
N PRO A 97 -20.72 -3.33 17.02
CA PRO A 97 -19.98 -3.73 18.21
C PRO A 97 -18.74 -4.47 17.73
N THR A 98 -17.55 -3.93 18.03
CA THR A 98 -16.31 -4.61 17.77
C THR A 98 -16.39 -5.98 18.46
N PRO A 99 -16.19 -7.09 17.74
CA PRO A 99 -16.20 -8.41 18.34
C PRO A 99 -15.29 -8.43 19.56
N ASN A 100 -15.77 -8.96 20.69
CA ASN A 100 -14.91 -9.09 21.85
C ASN A 100 -13.73 -10.00 21.45
N PRO A 101 -12.47 -9.61 21.68
CA PRO A 101 -11.31 -10.47 21.41
C PRO A 101 -11.45 -11.88 22.01
N ASP A 102 -12.18 -12.02 23.12
CA ASP A 102 -12.47 -13.30 23.77
C ASP A 102 -13.44 -14.20 22.97
N ASP A 103 -14.26 -13.62 22.08
CA ASP A 103 -15.23 -14.35 21.25
C ASP A 103 -14.58 -14.94 19.99
N LEU A 104 -13.33 -14.55 19.67
CA LEU A 104 -12.61 -15.08 18.52
C LEU A 104 -12.10 -16.51 18.79
N PRO A 105 -12.08 -17.39 17.77
CA PRO A 105 -11.48 -18.71 17.90
C PRO A 105 -10.04 -18.63 18.42
N GLN A 106 -9.77 -19.44 19.45
CA GLN A 106 -8.47 -19.54 20.10
C GLN A 106 -7.64 -20.64 19.43
N GLY A 107 -6.31 -20.55 19.57
CA GLY A 107 -5.36 -21.49 19.00
C GLY A 107 -4.70 -20.98 17.72
N ILE A 108 -4.05 -21.91 17.01
CA ILE A 108 -3.35 -21.63 15.75
C ILE A 108 -4.40 -21.44 14.65
N PHE A 109 -4.22 -20.41 13.83
CA PHE A 109 -5.06 -20.12 12.68
C PHE A 109 -4.21 -19.85 11.45
N GLU A 110 -4.77 -20.19 10.29
CA GLU A 110 -4.20 -19.86 8.99
C GLU A 110 -4.71 -18.49 8.54
N LEU A 111 -3.90 -17.80 7.75
CA LEU A 111 -4.31 -16.56 7.08
C LEU A 111 -4.95 -16.91 5.74
N ASP A 112 -6.01 -16.20 5.38
CA ASP A 112 -6.64 -16.32 4.06
C ASP A 112 -5.78 -15.58 3.01
N GLY A 113 -4.60 -16.15 2.69
CA GLY A 113 -3.59 -15.58 1.79
C GLY A 113 -2.28 -15.17 2.48
N GLU A 114 -1.37 -14.55 1.74
CA GLU A 114 -0.16 -13.95 2.31
C GLU A 114 -0.56 -12.72 3.14
N GLY A 115 -0.22 -12.73 4.44
CA GLY A 115 -0.57 -11.64 5.34
C GLY A 115 0.38 -10.47 5.17
N ASP A 116 0.08 -9.56 4.25
CA ASP A 116 0.89 -8.37 4.00
C ASP A 116 0.58 -7.26 5.02
N TYR A 117 1.49 -7.07 5.98
CA TYR A 117 1.42 -6.04 7.00
C TYR A 117 2.57 -5.03 6.84
N GLN A 118 2.54 -4.26 5.75
CA GLN A 118 3.60 -3.30 5.39
C GLN A 118 3.89 -2.26 6.48
N ASP A 119 2.88 -1.80 7.20
CA ASP A 119 3.02 -0.77 8.24
C ASP A 119 3.92 -1.21 9.41
N ILE A 120 4.10 -2.53 9.57
CA ILE A 120 4.94 -3.13 10.61
C ILE A 120 6.03 -4.05 10.02
N ASP A 121 6.34 -3.87 8.73
CA ASP A 121 7.40 -4.59 8.02
C ASP A 121 7.31 -6.13 8.16
N LEU A 122 6.09 -6.68 8.19
CA LEU A 122 5.83 -8.11 8.37
C LEU A 122 5.11 -8.70 7.16
N MET A 123 5.61 -9.83 6.68
CA MET A 123 4.85 -10.75 5.84
C MET A 123 4.52 -12.00 6.65
N ALA A 124 3.25 -12.16 7.01
CA ALA A 124 2.78 -13.21 7.91
C ALA A 124 2.37 -14.48 7.17
N VAL A 125 2.70 -15.62 7.76
CA VAL A 125 2.45 -16.98 7.27
C VAL A 125 1.29 -17.63 7.99
N ASN A 126 1.26 -17.53 9.31
CA ASN A 126 0.15 -17.98 10.14
C ASN A 126 0.13 -17.22 11.47
N GLY A 127 -0.85 -17.53 12.31
CA GLY A 127 -0.96 -16.90 13.62
C GLY A 127 -1.45 -17.82 14.71
N TRP A 128 -1.42 -17.29 15.92
CA TRP A 128 -1.98 -17.91 17.11
C TRP A 128 -2.76 -16.87 17.92
N ARG A 129 -3.85 -17.27 18.54
CA ARG A 129 -4.65 -16.43 19.43
C ARG A 129 -4.88 -17.12 20.77
N GLY A 130 -4.74 -16.38 21.86
CA GLY A 130 -4.83 -16.94 23.21
C GLY A 130 -4.86 -15.88 24.30
N GLN A 131 -4.82 -16.35 25.55
CA GLN A 131 -4.72 -15.51 26.74
C GLN A 131 -3.33 -15.68 27.36
N VAL A 132 -2.65 -14.56 27.65
CA VAL A 132 -1.36 -14.57 28.35
C VAL A 132 -1.45 -13.59 29.52
N ASN A 133 -1.28 -14.10 30.75
CA ASN A 133 -1.41 -13.31 31.98
C ASN A 133 -2.73 -12.52 32.07
N GLY A 134 -3.83 -13.10 31.56
CA GLY A 134 -5.16 -12.49 31.56
C GLY A 134 -5.41 -11.44 30.48
N ASN A 135 -4.48 -11.26 29.53
CA ASN A 135 -4.65 -10.38 28.38
C ASN A 135 -4.84 -11.17 27.09
N ALA A 136 -5.75 -10.72 26.25
CA ALA A 136 -5.95 -11.31 24.92
C ALA A 136 -4.75 -10.96 24.03
N VAL A 137 -4.14 -12.00 23.48
CA VAL A 137 -2.93 -11.93 22.65
C VAL A 137 -3.19 -12.58 21.30
N THR A 138 -2.80 -11.87 20.24
CA THR A 138 -2.65 -12.44 18.89
C THR A 138 -1.19 -12.39 18.52
N VAL A 139 -0.67 -13.49 17.98
CA VAL A 139 0.69 -13.62 17.50
C VAL A 139 0.64 -13.91 16.02
N LEU A 140 1.43 -13.18 15.24
CA LEU A 140 1.67 -13.46 13.82
C LEU A 140 3.11 -13.90 13.65
N ALA A 141 3.31 -14.96 12.87
CA ALA A 141 4.64 -15.47 12.53
C ALA A 141 4.85 -15.38 11.02
N GLY A 142 6.06 -15.00 10.62
CA GLY A 142 6.44 -14.90 9.22
C GLY A 142 7.87 -14.40 9.06
N TRP A 143 8.10 -13.46 8.14
CA TRP A 143 9.40 -12.83 7.92
C TRP A 143 9.30 -11.32 7.85
N ARG A 144 10.43 -10.66 8.06
CA ARG A 144 10.55 -9.22 7.87
C ARG A 144 10.49 -8.87 6.38
N PHE A 145 9.53 -8.05 5.97
CA PHE A 145 9.30 -7.72 4.56
C PHE A 145 10.55 -7.09 3.90
N SER A 146 11.24 -6.20 4.61
CA SER A 146 12.50 -5.58 4.16
C SER A 146 13.72 -6.52 4.13
N ASN A 147 13.67 -7.66 4.84
CA ASN A 147 14.74 -8.65 4.90
C ASN A 147 14.19 -10.09 5.03
N PRO A 148 13.88 -10.76 3.90
CA PRO A 148 13.25 -12.08 3.92
C PRO A 148 14.05 -13.19 4.58
N ALA A 149 15.36 -13.02 4.80
CA ALA A 149 16.17 -14.00 5.53
C ALA A 149 15.89 -14.00 7.05
N GLU A 150 15.27 -12.93 7.56
CA GLU A 150 14.99 -12.73 8.97
C GLU A 150 13.55 -13.11 9.30
N GLY A 151 13.40 -14.25 9.98
CA GLY A 151 12.13 -14.66 10.56
C GLY A 151 11.67 -13.70 11.66
N LEU A 152 10.38 -13.41 11.69
CA LEU A 152 9.81 -12.41 12.61
C LEU A 152 8.54 -12.95 13.25
N LEU A 153 8.44 -12.71 14.56
CA LEU A 153 7.24 -12.92 15.34
C LEU A 153 6.74 -11.55 15.83
N VAL A 154 5.47 -11.24 15.57
CA VAL A 154 4.84 -10.01 16.05
C VAL A 154 3.72 -10.36 17.04
N VAL A 155 3.82 -9.81 18.25
CA VAL A 155 2.90 -10.06 19.35
C VAL A 155 2.02 -8.83 19.56
N PHE A 156 0.72 -8.99 19.32
CA PHE A 156 -0.31 -8.01 19.62
C PHE A 156 -0.96 -8.35 20.94
N THR A 157 -0.85 -7.45 21.91
CA THR A 157 -1.61 -7.51 23.16
C THR A 157 -2.64 -6.39 23.14
N VAL A 158 -3.90 -6.70 23.46
CA VAL A 158 -4.97 -5.70 23.48
C VAL A 158 -4.57 -4.50 24.35
N ASN A 159 -4.74 -3.30 23.80
CA ASN A 159 -4.40 -2.02 24.45
C ASN A 159 -2.93 -1.85 24.86
N ALA A 160 -1.99 -2.61 24.29
CA ALA A 160 -0.55 -2.43 24.52
C ALA A 160 0.18 -2.23 23.17
N PRO A 161 1.41 -1.69 23.19
CA PRO A 161 2.26 -1.68 22.00
C PRO A 161 2.51 -3.10 21.52
N PHE A 162 2.53 -3.30 20.20
CA PHE A 162 2.97 -4.57 19.65
C PHE A 162 4.46 -4.78 19.93
N GLN A 163 4.87 -6.04 19.98
CA GLN A 163 6.27 -6.43 20.18
C GLN A 163 6.77 -7.18 18.95
N GLU A 164 7.94 -6.80 18.47
CA GLU A 164 8.67 -7.53 17.42
C GLU A 164 9.74 -8.40 18.05
N GLU A 165 9.76 -9.67 17.67
CA GLU A 165 10.70 -10.66 18.18
C GLU A 165 11.38 -11.34 16.98
N PRO A 166 12.53 -10.82 16.53
CA PRO A 166 13.30 -11.47 15.48
C PRO A 166 13.77 -12.85 15.93
N THR A 167 13.78 -13.81 15.00
CA THR A 167 14.36 -15.13 15.26
C THR A 167 15.84 -15.02 15.66
N PRO A 168 16.35 -15.86 16.58
CA PRO A 168 17.76 -15.87 16.95
C PRO A 168 18.72 -16.21 15.79
N ARG A 169 18.22 -16.85 14.73
CA ARG A 169 19.02 -17.25 13.55
C ARG A 169 18.25 -16.99 12.27
N GLN A 170 18.94 -16.46 11.27
CA GLN A 170 18.38 -16.26 9.94
C GLN A 170 18.05 -17.60 9.29
N GLY A 171 16.77 -17.82 9.03
CA GLY A 171 16.23 -19.07 8.48
C GLY A 171 15.09 -18.86 7.50
N GLY A 172 14.74 -17.60 7.21
CA GLY A 172 13.55 -17.25 6.43
C GLY A 172 12.28 -17.17 7.27
N ALA A 173 11.15 -17.38 6.60
CA ALA A 173 9.82 -17.32 7.18
C ALA A 173 9.62 -18.27 8.38
N LEU A 174 9.06 -17.73 9.47
CA LEU A 174 8.61 -18.54 10.61
C LEU A 174 7.17 -19.00 10.44
N ARG A 175 6.90 -20.22 10.91
CA ARG A 175 5.56 -20.78 11.04
C ARG A 175 5.36 -21.35 12.44
N ILE A 176 4.22 -21.05 13.07
CA ILE A 176 3.82 -21.65 14.34
C ILE A 176 3.29 -23.07 14.07
N LEU A 177 3.90 -24.07 14.71
CA LEU A 177 3.56 -25.48 14.55
C LEU A 177 2.67 -26.01 15.68
N SER A 178 2.93 -25.58 16.91
CA SER A 178 2.16 -25.97 18.08
C SER A 178 2.21 -24.90 19.17
N ALA A 179 1.22 -24.95 20.05
CA ALA A 179 1.15 -24.13 21.24
C ALA A 179 0.84 -25.01 22.45
N ASP A 180 1.67 -24.94 23.49
CA ASP A 180 1.44 -25.60 24.78
C ASP A 180 1.47 -24.56 25.89
N GLY A 181 0.30 -24.22 26.42
CA GLY A 181 0.12 -23.07 27.29
C GLY A 181 0.61 -21.77 26.62
N ASN A 182 1.58 -21.11 27.24
CA ASN A 182 2.18 -19.87 26.73
C ASN A 182 3.40 -20.11 25.82
N ARG A 183 3.69 -21.36 25.47
CA ARG A 183 4.87 -21.73 24.67
C ARG A 183 4.47 -22.02 23.24
N LEU A 184 5.08 -21.32 22.31
CA LEU A 184 4.98 -21.58 20.89
C LEU A 184 6.17 -22.40 20.42
N THR A 185 5.92 -23.44 19.64
CA THR A 185 6.94 -24.12 18.83
C THR A 185 6.82 -23.63 17.40
N LEU A 186 7.91 -23.17 16.83
CA LEU A 186 7.97 -22.62 15.48
C LEU A 186 9.02 -23.34 14.64
N SER A 187 8.83 -23.34 13.33
CA SER A 187 9.87 -23.74 12.37
C SER A 187 10.16 -22.64 11.37
N ASP A 188 11.40 -22.57 10.91
CA ASP A 188 11.77 -21.81 9.71
C ASP A 188 11.66 -22.65 8.42
N GLU A 189 11.94 -22.04 7.28
CA GLU A 189 11.92 -22.71 5.96
C GLU A 189 12.97 -23.82 5.82
N GLN A 190 14.02 -23.77 6.64
CA GLN A 190 15.08 -24.78 6.67
C GLN A 190 14.74 -25.95 7.61
N GLY A 191 13.59 -25.89 8.31
CA GLY A 191 13.14 -26.90 9.26
C GLY A 191 13.81 -26.81 10.63
N SER A 192 14.52 -25.73 10.93
CA SER A 192 15.04 -25.49 12.28
C SER A 192 13.89 -25.17 13.23
N LEU A 193 13.93 -25.74 14.43
CA LEU A 193 12.94 -25.49 15.47
C LEU A 193 13.34 -24.35 16.41
N TYR A 194 12.35 -23.57 16.78
CA TYR A 194 12.45 -22.48 17.75
C TYR A 194 11.33 -22.58 18.78
N TYR A 195 11.61 -22.08 19.97
CA TYR A 195 10.66 -22.08 21.08
C TYR A 195 10.57 -20.66 21.62
N TYR A 196 9.37 -20.11 21.65
CA TYR A 196 9.11 -18.78 22.20
C TYR A 196 8.15 -18.89 23.36
N ASP A 197 8.50 -18.29 24.49
CA ASP A 197 7.62 -18.23 25.66
C ASP A 197 6.96 -16.85 25.72
N LEU A 198 5.65 -16.81 25.49
CA LEU A 198 4.87 -15.57 25.47
C LEU A 198 4.80 -14.90 26.85
N ALA A 199 4.83 -15.70 27.92
CA ALA A 199 4.73 -15.18 29.29
C ALA A 199 6.08 -14.58 29.75
N ALA A 200 7.18 -15.23 29.40
CA ALA A 200 8.53 -14.75 29.68
C ALA A 200 9.05 -13.76 28.62
N ARG A 201 8.36 -13.63 27.49
CA ARG A 201 8.68 -12.77 26.35
C ARG A 201 10.12 -12.93 25.87
N ARG A 202 10.48 -14.18 25.56
CA ARG A 202 11.82 -14.54 25.07
C ARG A 202 11.86 -15.85 24.32
N TRP A 203 12.87 -15.96 23.47
CA TRP A 203 13.31 -17.23 22.90
C TRP A 203 13.94 -18.13 23.97
N LEU A 204 13.63 -19.42 23.87
CA LEU A 204 14.19 -20.48 24.71
C LEU A 204 15.21 -21.30 23.91
N SER A 205 16.16 -21.89 24.63
CA SER A 205 17.17 -22.75 24.02
C SER A 205 16.66 -24.17 23.80
N ARG A 206 15.64 -24.59 24.58
CA ARG A 206 15.08 -25.95 24.57
C ARG A 206 13.58 -25.94 24.83
N ALA A 207 12.90 -26.96 24.34
CA ALA A 207 11.46 -27.15 24.48
C ALA A 207 10.98 -27.25 25.93
N ASP A 208 11.83 -27.74 26.84
CA ASP A 208 11.53 -28.02 28.25
C ASP A 208 12.09 -26.96 29.22
N GLU A 209 12.73 -25.90 28.71
CA GLU A 209 13.32 -24.85 29.55
C GLU A 209 12.22 -24.16 30.36
N VAL A 210 12.36 -24.10 31.69
CA VAL A 210 11.42 -23.37 32.56
C VAL A 210 12.00 -22.01 32.86
N VAL A 211 11.24 -20.96 32.54
CA VAL A 211 11.64 -19.56 32.74
C VAL A 211 10.59 -18.80 33.56
N PRO A 212 11.00 -17.80 34.36
CA PRO A 212 10.04 -16.97 35.09
C PRO A 212 9.14 -16.19 34.13
N THR A 213 7.85 -16.15 34.44
CA THR A 213 6.88 -15.28 33.76
C THR A 213 7.13 -13.82 34.13
N LEU A 214 7.07 -12.93 33.14
CA LEU A 214 7.17 -11.50 33.37
C LEU A 214 5.80 -10.90 33.73
N PRO A 215 5.77 -9.75 34.44
CA PRO A 215 4.53 -9.00 34.65
C PRO A 215 3.84 -8.66 33.31
N PRO A 216 2.50 -8.46 33.31
CA PRO A 216 1.78 -8.04 32.11
C PRO A 216 2.29 -6.68 31.61
N LEU A 217 2.20 -6.47 30.29
CA LEU A 217 2.51 -5.18 29.68
C LEU A 217 1.55 -4.11 30.17
N PRO A 218 2.01 -2.85 30.33
CA PRO A 218 1.11 -1.75 30.64
C PRO A 218 0.12 -1.56 29.48
N THR A 219 -1.17 -1.55 29.80
CA THR A 219 -2.23 -1.29 28.84
C THR A 219 -2.73 0.15 28.95
N TYR A 220 -3.11 0.76 27.84
CA TYR A 220 -3.74 2.08 27.82
C TYR A 220 -5.26 1.95 27.98
N THR A 221 -5.86 2.85 28.75
CA THR A 221 -7.32 2.99 28.79
C THR A 221 -7.72 3.98 27.71
N LEU A 222 -8.53 3.53 26.73
CA LEU A 222 -9.13 4.45 25.77
C LEU A 222 -10.04 5.41 26.52
N ALA A 223 -9.74 6.71 26.46
CA ALA A 223 -10.67 7.73 26.93
C ALA A 223 -11.90 7.69 26.01
N ALA A 224 -13.11 7.66 26.59
CA ALA A 224 -14.32 7.81 25.82
C ALA A 224 -14.26 9.15 25.07
N VAL A 225 -14.21 9.09 23.74
CA VAL A 225 -14.27 10.30 22.91
C VAL A 225 -15.73 10.75 22.91
N PRO A 226 -16.08 11.90 23.52
CA PRO A 226 -17.42 12.44 23.36
C PRO A 226 -17.67 12.73 21.89
N CYS A 227 -18.85 12.38 21.39
CA CYS A 227 -19.23 12.67 20.01
C CYS A 227 -19.21 14.19 19.76
N PRO A 228 -18.70 14.68 18.61
CA PRO A 228 -18.90 16.06 18.19
C PRO A 228 -20.38 16.34 17.86
#